data_AF-A0A375EAF5-F1
#
_entry.id   AF-A0A375EAF5-F1
#
_cell.length_a   1.000
_cell.length_b   1.000
_cell.length_c   1.000
_cell.angle_alpha   90.00
_cell.angle_beta   90.00
_cell.angle_gamma   90.00
#
_symmetry.space_group_name_H-M   'P 1'
#
loop_
_entity.id
_entity.type
_entity.pdbx_description
1 polymer ?
#
loop_
_entity_poly.entity_id
_entity_poly.type
_entity_poly.pdbx_seq_one_letter_code
_entity_poly.pdbx_strand_id
1 'polypeptide(L)' 'MDIAPPVTLEEWNAVGADYLPGLLGMRFAKVEPDQAVATLAVRRALRAWNGYLHAGT' A
#
# COMPACT_ATOMS: atom_id res chain seq x y z
N MET A 1 -3.72 -11.87 -20.38
CA MET A 1 -4.63 -11.45 -19.30
C MET A 1 -4.75 -9.95 -19.45
N ASP A 2 -5.93 -9.46 -19.84
CA ASP A 2 -6.16 -8.02 -20.00
C ASP A 2 -6.57 -7.50 -18.62
N ILE A 3 -5.63 -6.87 -17.92
CA ILE A 3 -5.87 -6.33 -16.58
C ILE A 3 -6.16 -4.84 -16.76
N ALA A 4 -7.41 -4.46 -16.60
CA ALA A 4 -7.78 -3.05 -16.55
C ALA A 4 -7.23 -2.43 -15.26
N PRO A 5 -6.37 -1.41 -15.33
CA PRO A 5 -5.85 -0.77 -14.14
C PRO A 5 -6.96 0.02 -13.42
N PRO A 6 -6.89 0.13 -12.08
CA PRO A 6 -7.80 1.00 -11.33
C PRO A 6 -7.64 2.46 -11.76
N VAL A 7 -8.73 3.23 -11.75
CA VAL A 7 -8.76 4.61 -12.24
C VAL A 7 -8.84 5.61 -11.08
N THR A 8 -9.56 5.26 -10.02
CA THR A 8 -9.78 6.14 -8.85
C THR A 8 -8.99 5.69 -7.63
N LEU A 9 -8.69 6.62 -6.70
CA LEU A 9 -8.00 6.28 -5.45
C LEU A 9 -8.77 5.26 -4.63
N GLU A 10 -10.10 5.33 -4.63
CA GLU A 10 -10.98 4.36 -3.99
C GLU A 10 -10.78 2.96 -4.58
N GLU A 11 -10.76 2.83 -5.90
CA GLU A 11 -10.51 1.55 -6.57
C GLU A 11 -9.10 1.04 -6.26
N TRP A 12 -8.06 1.87 -6.36
CA TRP A 12 -6.68 1.52 -6.03
C TRP A 12 -6.56 0.96 -4.60
N ASN A 13 -7.25 1.59 -3.65
CA ASN A 13 -7.28 1.16 -2.25
C ASN A 13 -8.18 -0.06 -2.00
N ALA A 14 -9.20 -0.28 -2.82
CA ALA A 14 -10.10 -1.42 -2.72
C ALA A 14 -9.49 -2.71 -3.30
N VAL A 15 -8.88 -2.63 -4.50
CA VAL A 15 -8.32 -3.82 -5.16
C VAL A 15 -7.16 -4.42 -4.38
N GLY A 16 -6.39 -3.60 -3.67
CA GLY A 16 -5.25 -4.03 -2.86
C GLY A 16 -5.61 -4.49 -1.45
N ALA A 17 -6.87 -4.37 -1.02
CA ALA A 17 -7.27 -4.51 0.38
C ALA A 17 -6.91 -5.89 0.97
N ASP A 18 -7.14 -6.96 0.22
CA ASP A 18 -6.90 -8.34 0.64
C ASP A 18 -5.52 -8.88 0.21
N TYR A 19 -4.67 -8.01 -0.34
CA TYR A 19 -3.30 -8.34 -0.76
C TYR A 19 -2.28 -7.67 0.17
N LEU A 20 -1.02 -8.05 0.02
CA LEU A 20 0.07 -7.60 0.90
C LEU A 20 0.06 -6.09 1.19
N PRO A 21 -0.05 -5.16 0.21
CA PRO A 21 -0.10 -3.72 0.51
C PRO A 21 -1.26 -3.33 1.44
N GLY A 22 -2.47 -3.84 1.19
CA GLY A 22 -3.64 -3.60 2.04
C GLY A 22 -3.51 -4.22 3.44
N LEU A 23 -2.97 -5.44 3.52
CA LEU A 23 -2.71 -6.13 4.79
C LEU A 23 -1.66 -5.44 5.66
N LEU A 24 -0.69 -4.77 5.02
CA LEU A 24 0.27 -3.91 5.72
C LEU A 24 -0.39 -2.61 6.22
N GLY A 25 -1.48 -2.18 5.59
CA GLY A 25 -2.20 -0.95 5.88
C GLY A 25 -1.76 0.22 5.01
N MET A 26 -1.19 -0.05 3.84
CA MET A 26 -0.83 0.96 2.86
C MET A 26 -2.08 1.59 2.26
N ARG A 27 -2.08 2.92 2.11
CA ARG A 27 -3.16 3.68 1.48
C ARG A 27 -2.61 4.65 0.45
N PHE A 28 -3.07 4.53 -0.79
CA PHE A 28 -2.75 5.49 -1.85
C PHE A 28 -3.39 6.84 -1.55
N ALA A 29 -2.57 7.89 -1.59
CA ALA A 29 -2.97 9.28 -1.43
C ALA A 29 -2.95 10.03 -2.77
N LYS A 30 -2.19 9.55 -3.76
CA LYS A 30 -2.12 10.10 -5.12
C LYS A 30 -1.71 9.02 -6.12
N VAL A 31 -2.35 8.99 -7.28
CA VAL A 31 -1.91 8.19 -8.43
C VAL A 31 -2.07 9.04 -9.69
N GLU A 32 -0.96 9.21 -10.40
CA GLU A 32 -0.80 9.93 -11.66
C GLU A 32 -0.02 9.02 -12.63
N PRO A 33 0.00 9.32 -13.94
CA PRO A 33 0.63 8.46 -14.94
C PRO A 33 2.11 8.10 -14.66
N ASP A 34 2.86 8.98 -13.99
CA ASP A 34 4.30 8.82 -13.70
C ASP A 34 4.60 8.73 -12.20
N GLN A 35 3.59 8.84 -11.32
CA GLN A 35 3.79 8.86 -9.88
C GLN A 35 2.64 8.24 -9.10
N ALA A 36 2.98 7.36 -8.15
CA ALA A 36 2.08 6.94 -7.09
C ALA A 36 2.65 7.32 -5.73
N VAL A 37 1.82 7.88 -4.87
CA VAL A 37 2.16 8.25 -3.49
C VAL A 37 1.21 7.52 -2.55
N ALA A 38 1.78 6.83 -1.56
CA ALA A 38 1.02 6.13 -0.54
C ALA A 38 1.57 6.41 0.86
N THR A 39 0.74 6.17 1.86
CA THR A 39 1.11 6.24 3.28
C THR A 39 0.97 4.87 3.92
N LEU A 40 1.74 4.63 4.97
CA LEU A 40 1.70 3.40 5.75
C LEU A 40 1.80 3.75 7.24
N ALA A 41 0.84 3.27 8.03
CA ALA A 41 0.88 3.47 9.47
C ALA A 41 1.95 2.58 10.12
N VAL A 42 2.95 3.20 10.77
CA VAL A 42 4.00 2.45 11.48
C VAL A 42 3.43 1.83 12.77
N ARG A 43 3.27 0.51 12.76
CA ARG A 43 2.74 -0.28 13.89
C ARG A 43 3.68 -1.43 14.26
N ARG A 44 3.50 -2.01 15.45
CA ARG A 44 4.37 -3.10 15.96
C ARG A 44 4.53 -4.26 14.98
N ALA A 45 3.44 -4.66 14.32
CA ALA A 45 3.44 -5.77 13.37
C ALA A 45 4.34 -5.55 12.14
N LEU A 46 4.77 -4.30 11.88
CA LEU A 46 5.61 -3.92 10.73
C LEU A 46 7.06 -3.62 11.13
N ARG A 47 7.39 -3.81 12.41
CA ARG A 47 8.73 -3.52 12.91
C ARG A 47 9.59 -4.77 12.87
N ALA A 48 10.89 -4.58 12.64
CA ALA A 48 11.88 -5.60 12.91
C ALA A 48 11.98 -5.85 14.42
N TRP A 49 12.63 -6.95 14.80
CA TRP A 49 12.78 -7.33 16.21
C TRP A 49 13.48 -6.26 17.07
N ASN A 50 14.27 -5.38 16.44
CA ASN A 50 14.96 -4.25 17.07
C ASN A 50 14.09 -3.00 17.26
N GLY A 51 12.81 -3.04 16.87
CA GLY A 51 11.86 -1.94 17.09
C GLY A 51 11.83 -0.87 16.01
N TYR A 52 12.70 -0.92 14.99
CA TYR A 52 12.64 -0.06 13.82
C TYR A 52 11.66 -0.61 12.76
N LEU A 53 11.21 0.24 11.84
CA LEU A 53 10.43 -0.22 10.69
C LEU A 53 11.25 -1.27 9.90
N HIS A 54 10.65 -2.41 9.62
CA HIS A 54 11.33 -3.47 8.87
C HIS A 54 11.49 -3.04 7.40
N ALA A 55 12.70 -3.13 6.84
CA ALA A 55 12.99 -2.60 5.50
C ALA A 55 12.25 -3.33 4.36
N GLY A 56 11.83 -4.58 4.59
CA GLY A 56 10.96 -5.33 3.68
C GLY A 56 9.46 -5.24 3.99
N THR A 57 9.07 -4.29 4.86
CA THR A 57 7.65 -3.89 4.99
C THR A 57 7.25 -3.14 3.74
#